data_AF-A0A536BTJ0-F1
#
_entry.id   AF-A0A536BTJ0-F1
#
_cell.length_a   1.000
_cell.length_b   1.000
_cell.length_c   1.000
_cell.angle_alpha   90.00
_cell.angle_beta   90.00
_cell.angle_gamma   90.00
#
_symmetry.space_group_name_H-M   'P 1'
#
loop_
_entity.id
_entity.type
_entity.pdbx_description
1 polymer ?
#
loop_
_entity_poly.entity_id
_entity_poly.type
_entity_poly.pdbx_seq_one_letter_code
_entity_poly.pdbx_strand_id
1 'polypeptide(L)'
;MRVLAILLGLAVLTALAGIGVRTWAPGFDAQALRAIAGGRNATLTSVAWVVTEAGSFVLLAPLSIAFLLLRRWKRPADDIALVVIAAGSALLPFVVKLFVARPRPTVEHLSHLSSLSFPSEHTTQAAAIYLTIAMLGWSWALLVFHWARPKLIQDQPALGRPAAG
;
A
#
# COMPACT_ATOMS: atom_id res chain seq x y z
N MET A 1 -19.56 12.09 -3.77
CA MET A 1 -18.81 13.38 -3.76
C MET A 1 -17.52 13.34 -2.94
N ARG A 2 -17.53 12.89 -1.67
CA ARG A 2 -16.32 12.90 -0.81
C ARG A 2 -15.13 12.09 -1.36
N VAL A 3 -15.35 10.85 -1.81
CA VAL A 3 -14.29 9.98 -2.36
C VAL A 3 -13.62 10.60 -3.59
N LEU A 4 -14.42 11.13 -4.52
CA LEU A 4 -13.90 11.79 -5.73
C LEU A 4 -13.08 13.04 -5.39
N ALA A 5 -13.53 13.84 -4.42
CA ALA A 5 -12.77 14.99 -3.95
C ALA A 5 -11.43 14.59 -3.32
N ILE A 6 -11.40 13.49 -2.56
CA ILE A 6 -10.16 12.94 -1.97
C ILE A 6 -9.22 12.45 -3.07
N LEU A 7 -9.71 11.69 -4.05
CA LEU A 7 -8.89 11.20 -5.17
C LEU A 7 -8.33 12.36 -5.99
N LEU A 8 -9.14 13.39 -6.26
CA LEU A 8 -8.69 14.59 -6.95
C LEU A 8 -7.63 15.34 -6.14
N GLY A 9 -7.87 15.53 -4.84
CA GLY A 9 -6.90 16.17 -3.94
C GLY A 9 -5.57 15.40 -3.90
N LEU A 10 -5.62 14.08 -3.77
CA LEU A 10 -4.44 13.22 -3.83
C LEU A 10 -3.73 13.30 -5.19
N ALA A 11 -4.48 13.39 -6.30
CA ALA A 11 -3.90 13.51 -7.62
C ALA A 11 -3.13 14.84 -7.76
N VAL A 12 -3.75 15.94 -7.32
CA VAL A 12 -3.12 17.26 -7.30
C VAL A 12 -1.89 17.26 -6.40
N LEU A 13 -2.00 16.76 -5.16
CA LEU A 13 -0.87 16.71 -4.23
C LEU A 13 0.29 15.86 -4.79
N THR A 14 0.00 14.70 -5.36
CA THR A 14 1.02 13.82 -5.96
C THR A 14 1.67 14.49 -7.17
N ALA A 15 0.88 15.15 -8.02
CA ALA A 15 1.40 15.90 -9.17
C ALA A 15 2.32 17.04 -8.73
N LEU A 16 1.88 17.84 -7.75
CA LEU A 16 2.67 18.94 -7.18
C LEU A 16 3.95 18.43 -6.54
N ALA A 17 3.91 17.30 -5.82
CA ALA A 17 5.10 16.67 -5.27
C ALA A 17 6.09 16.23 -6.39
N GLY A 18 5.59 15.60 -7.45
CA GLY A 18 6.41 15.20 -8.60
C GLY A 18 7.07 16.36 -9.32
N ILE A 19 6.34 17.47 -9.49
CA ILE A 19 6.85 18.71 -10.06
C ILE A 19 7.87 19.36 -9.11
N GLY A 20 7.53 19.46 -7.83
CA GLY A 20 8.33 20.08 -6.78
C GLY A 20 9.69 19.41 -6.57
N VAL A 21 9.70 18.07 -6.45
CA VAL A 21 10.96 17.30 -6.31
C VAL A 21 11.89 17.54 -7.50
N ARG A 22 11.34 17.57 -8.72
CA ARG A 22 12.13 17.86 -9.93
C ARG A 22 12.74 19.26 -9.91
N THR A 23 12.02 20.25 -9.38
CA THR A 23 12.51 21.63 -9.30
C THR A 23 13.50 21.85 -8.17
N TRP A 24 13.32 21.19 -7.02
CA TRP A 24 14.12 21.42 -5.82
C TRP A 24 15.45 20.66 -5.83
N ALA A 25 15.47 19.44 -6.37
CA ALA A 25 16.67 18.59 -6.41
C ALA A 25 16.99 18.12 -7.84
N PRO A 26 17.29 19.05 -8.76
CA PRO A 26 17.58 18.70 -10.14
C PRO A 26 18.80 17.76 -10.20
N GLY A 27 18.62 16.60 -10.83
CA GLY A 27 19.70 15.62 -11.03
C GLY A 27 19.94 14.64 -9.89
N PHE A 28 19.29 14.80 -8.73
CA PHE A 28 19.34 13.78 -7.66
C PHE A 28 18.88 12.41 -8.17
N ASP A 29 17.70 12.38 -8.83
CA ASP A 29 17.16 11.16 -9.44
C ASP A 29 18.16 10.51 -10.41
N ALA A 30 18.83 11.31 -11.24
CA ALA A 30 19.78 10.80 -12.23
C ALA A 30 21.04 10.23 -11.57
N GLN A 31 21.53 10.85 -10.50
CA GLN A 31 22.67 10.34 -9.73
C GLN A 31 22.31 9.04 -9.01
N ALA A 32 21.16 8.99 -8.34
CA ALA A 32 20.67 7.78 -7.68
C ALA A 32 20.49 6.63 -8.68
N LEU A 33 19.90 6.90 -9.85
CA LEU A 33 19.74 5.90 -10.91
C LEU A 33 21.07 5.35 -11.42
N ARG A 34 22.07 6.21 -11.65
CA ARG A 34 23.41 5.77 -12.08
C ARG A 34 24.12 4.95 -11.00
N ALA A 35 24.02 5.37 -9.74
CA ALA A 35 24.60 4.65 -8.61
C ALA A 35 24.00 3.24 -8.47
N ILE A 36 22.65 3.14 -8.54
CA ILE A 36 21.95 1.84 -8.52
C ILE A 36 22.32 1.01 -9.74
N ALA A 37 22.39 1.62 -10.93
CA ALA A 37 22.74 0.91 -12.17
C ALA A 37 24.16 0.34 -12.15
N GLY A 38 25.13 1.09 -11.63
CA GLY A 38 26.52 0.64 -11.51
C GLY A 38 26.74 -0.50 -10.51
N GLY A 39 25.82 -0.69 -9.55
CA GLY A 39 25.89 -1.75 -8.54
C GLY A 39 25.06 -3.01 -8.87
N ARG A 40 24.48 -3.12 -10.06
CA ARG A 40 23.62 -4.25 -10.44
C ARG A 40 24.41 -5.55 -10.47
N ASN A 41 23.82 -6.61 -9.93
CA ASN A 41 24.24 -8.00 -10.13
C ASN A 41 23.01 -8.91 -10.21
N ALA A 42 23.21 -10.19 -10.54
CA ALA A 42 22.11 -11.14 -10.72
C ALA A 42 21.23 -11.26 -9.46
N THR A 43 21.85 -11.38 -8.27
CA THR A 43 21.13 -11.54 -7.00
C THR A 43 20.29 -10.30 -6.66
N LEU A 44 20.88 -9.11 -6.71
CA LEU A 44 20.19 -7.85 -6.44
C LEU A 44 19.06 -7.60 -7.45
N THR A 45 19.27 -7.98 -8.71
CA THR A 45 18.26 -7.87 -9.76
C THR A 45 17.08 -8.80 -9.48
N SER A 46 17.33 -10.06 -9.11
CA SER A 46 16.27 -11.00 -8.74
C SER A 46 15.48 -10.54 -7.51
N VAL A 47 16.16 -10.03 -6.48
CA VAL A 47 15.50 -9.47 -5.29
C VAL A 47 14.64 -8.27 -5.67
N ALA A 48 15.17 -7.33 -6.46
CA ALA A 48 14.42 -6.18 -6.94
C ALA A 48 13.19 -6.59 -7.77
N TRP A 49 13.31 -7.66 -8.55
CA TRP A 49 12.19 -8.21 -9.31
C TRP A 49 11.07 -8.74 -8.41
N VAL A 50 11.40 -9.54 -7.39
CA VAL A 50 10.41 -10.02 -6.41
C VAL A 50 9.75 -8.86 -5.68
N VAL A 51 10.54 -7.86 -5.27
CA VAL A 51 10.02 -6.67 -4.57
C VAL A 51 9.08 -5.86 -5.45
N THR A 52 9.36 -5.68 -6.75
CA THR A 52 8.45 -4.95 -7.63
C THR A 52 7.17 -5.73 -7.90
N GLU A 53 7.26 -7.04 -8.10
CA GLU A 53 6.07 -7.89 -8.31
C GLU A 53 5.19 -7.93 -7.06
N ALA A 54 5.78 -7.84 -5.87
CA ALA A 54 5.02 -7.68 -4.62
C ALA A 54 4.15 -6.41 -4.61
N GLY A 55 4.48 -5.40 -5.41
CA GLY A 55 3.66 -4.19 -5.57
C GLY A 55 2.68 -4.23 -6.73
N SER A 56 2.63 -5.32 -7.51
CA SER A 56 1.79 -5.42 -8.71
C SER A 56 0.32 -5.53 -8.35
N PHE A 57 -0.54 -4.78 -9.05
CA PHE A 57 -1.99 -4.91 -8.91
C PHE A 57 -2.49 -6.34 -9.18
N VAL A 58 -1.82 -7.07 -10.09
CA VAL A 58 -2.16 -8.47 -10.42
C VAL A 58 -2.04 -9.37 -9.18
N LEU A 59 -1.10 -9.09 -8.30
CA LEU A 59 -0.94 -9.80 -7.03
C LEU A 59 -1.80 -9.19 -5.91
N LEU A 60 -1.82 -7.86 -5.80
CA LEU A 60 -2.46 -7.16 -4.70
C LEU A 60 -3.98 -7.22 -4.73
N ALA A 61 -4.59 -7.24 -5.93
CA ALA A 61 -6.04 -7.36 -6.07
C ALA A 61 -6.59 -8.70 -5.51
N PRO A 62 -6.09 -9.89 -5.92
CA PRO A 62 -6.55 -11.15 -5.34
C PRO A 62 -6.20 -11.26 -3.86
N LEU A 63 -5.05 -10.72 -3.41
CA LEU A 63 -4.72 -10.67 -1.98
C LEU A 63 -5.74 -9.86 -1.18
N SER A 64 -6.16 -8.71 -1.71
CA SER A 64 -7.20 -7.88 -1.09
C SER A 64 -8.52 -8.62 -1.00
N ILE A 65 -8.92 -9.34 -2.07
CA ILE A 65 -10.13 -10.17 -2.07
C ILE A 65 -10.03 -11.29 -1.02
N ALA A 66 -8.91 -12.01 -0.98
CA ALA A 66 -8.69 -13.06 0.01
C ALA A 66 -8.80 -12.52 1.44
N PHE A 67 -8.21 -11.35 1.72
CA PHE A 67 -8.32 -10.68 3.02
C PHE A 67 -9.77 -10.33 3.38
N LEU A 68 -10.55 -9.80 2.43
CA LEU A 68 -11.98 -9.50 2.64
C LEU A 68 -12.79 -10.76 2.95
N LEU A 69 -12.55 -11.86 2.23
CA LEU A 69 -13.21 -13.15 2.46
C LEU A 69 -12.88 -13.69 3.86
N LEU A 70 -11.63 -13.57 4.30
CA LEU A 70 -11.21 -13.98 5.64
C LEU A 70 -11.88 -13.17 6.76
N ARG A 71 -12.10 -11.86 6.56
CA ARG A 71 -12.81 -11.01 7.53
C ARG A 71 -14.32 -11.24 7.58
N ARG A 72 -14.89 -12.04 6.68
CA ARG A 72 -16.32 -12.42 6.65
C ARG A 72 -17.29 -11.23 6.71
N TRP A 73 -16.89 -10.09 6.15
CA TRP A 73 -17.73 -8.89 6.05
C TRP A 73 -18.31 -8.37 7.37
N LYS A 74 -17.60 -8.59 8.49
CA LYS A 74 -18.07 -8.17 9.83
C LYS A 74 -18.17 -6.65 9.97
N ARG A 75 -17.49 -5.88 9.10
CA ARG A 75 -17.49 -4.41 9.07
C ARG A 75 -17.57 -3.91 7.62
N PRO A 76 -18.75 -3.90 7.01
CA PRO A 76 -18.90 -3.63 5.57
C PRO A 76 -18.34 -2.27 5.14
N ALA A 77 -18.38 -1.25 6.02
CA ALA A 77 -17.77 0.06 5.74
C ALA A 77 -16.25 -0.02 5.55
N ASP A 78 -15.54 -0.77 6.41
CA ASP A 78 -14.09 -0.99 6.32
C ASP A 78 -13.73 -1.80 5.06
N ASP A 79 -14.56 -2.80 4.75
CA ASP A 79 -14.36 -3.70 3.62
C ASP A 79 -14.56 -2.95 2.29
N ILE A 80 -15.60 -2.10 2.20
CA ILE A 80 -15.82 -1.19 1.07
C ILE A 80 -14.65 -0.21 0.95
N ALA A 81 -14.10 0.29 2.06
CA ALA A 81 -12.94 1.19 2.01
C ALA A 81 -11.73 0.52 1.35
N LEU A 82 -11.44 -0.75 1.64
CA LEU A 82 -10.35 -1.48 0.97
C LEU A 82 -10.59 -1.61 -0.55
N VAL A 83 -11.82 -1.92 -0.97
CA VAL A 83 -12.16 -1.99 -2.41
C VAL A 83 -11.97 -0.64 -3.09
N VAL A 84 -12.45 0.44 -2.47
CA VAL A 84 -12.32 1.81 -2.98
C VAL A 84 -10.85 2.22 -3.04
N ILE A 85 -10.05 1.87 -2.04
CA ILE A 85 -8.61 2.17 -2.01
C ILE A 85 -7.87 1.37 -3.08
N ALA A 86 -8.17 0.08 -3.26
CA ALA A 86 -7.57 -0.74 -4.31
C ALA A 86 -7.86 -0.14 -5.69
N ALA A 87 -9.13 0.16 -6.00
CA ALA A 87 -9.51 0.81 -7.26
C ALA A 87 -8.86 2.19 -7.44
N GLY A 88 -8.86 3.00 -6.38
CA GLY A 88 -8.22 4.32 -6.35
C GLY A 88 -6.71 4.23 -6.60
N SER A 89 -6.04 3.21 -6.07
CA SER A 89 -4.60 3.00 -6.25
C SER A 89 -4.19 2.63 -7.68
N ALA A 90 -5.11 2.04 -8.45
CA ALA A 90 -4.93 1.80 -9.88
C ALA A 90 -5.24 3.05 -10.73
N LEU A 91 -6.30 3.78 -10.37
CA LEU A 91 -6.75 4.96 -11.11
C LEU A 91 -5.85 6.19 -10.89
N LEU A 92 -5.40 6.42 -9.67
CA LEU A 92 -4.64 7.63 -9.29
C LEU A 92 -3.35 7.79 -10.12
N PRO A 93 -2.48 6.77 -10.27
CA PRO A 93 -1.28 6.89 -11.09
C PRO A 93 -1.59 7.21 -12.56
N PHE A 94 -2.67 6.64 -13.10
CA PHE A 94 -3.09 6.89 -14.47
C PHE A 94 -3.43 8.38 -14.68
N VAL A 95 -4.26 8.94 -13.79
CA VAL A 95 -4.65 10.35 -13.86
C VAL A 95 -3.44 11.27 -13.68
N VAL A 96 -2.60 11.02 -12.67
CA VAL A 96 -1.44 11.88 -12.39
C VAL A 96 -0.43 11.87 -13.55
N LYS A 97 -0.24 10.73 -14.21
CA LYS A 97 0.63 10.61 -15.38
C LYS A 97 0.21 11.55 -16.52
N LEU A 98 -1.10 11.80 -16.71
CA LEU A 98 -1.59 12.73 -17.74
C LEU A 98 -1.13 14.18 -17.52
N PHE A 99 -0.90 14.58 -16.26
CA PHE A 99 -0.50 15.94 -15.92
C PHE A 99 1.01 16.09 -15.77
N VAL A 100 1.66 15.13 -15.10
CA VAL A 100 3.11 15.22 -14.82
C VAL A 100 3.93 14.88 -16.07
N ALA A 101 3.44 13.99 -16.93
CA ALA A 101 4.02 13.66 -18.23
C ALA A 101 5.56 13.42 -18.23
N ARG A 102 6.10 12.88 -17.12
CA ARG A 102 7.55 12.70 -16.95
C ARG A 102 8.05 11.51 -17.77
N PRO A 103 8.95 11.71 -18.74
CA PRO A 103 9.53 10.60 -19.50
C PRO A 103 10.40 9.70 -18.61
N ARG A 104 10.62 8.46 -19.05
CA ARG A 104 11.57 7.55 -18.39
C ARG A 104 13.01 7.98 -18.73
N PRO A 105 13.96 7.90 -17.79
CA PRO A 105 15.36 8.23 -18.06
C PRO A 105 15.98 7.25 -19.06
N THR A 106 16.89 7.69 -19.94
CA THR A 106 17.45 6.87 -21.04
C THR A 106 18.51 5.83 -20.63
N VAL A 107 18.61 5.51 -19.34
CA VAL A 107 19.49 4.44 -18.85
C VAL A 107 18.99 3.07 -19.34
N GLU A 108 19.88 2.08 -19.49
CA GLU A 108 19.48 0.73 -19.89
C GLU A 108 18.45 0.16 -18.90
N HIS A 109 17.27 -0.16 -19.44
CA HIS A 109 16.16 -0.70 -18.68
C HIS A 109 16.16 -2.22 -18.76
N LEU A 110 15.96 -2.86 -17.61
CA LEU A 110 15.81 -4.32 -17.51
C LEU A 110 14.42 -4.80 -18.00
N SER A 111 13.49 -3.87 -18.26
CA SER A 111 12.18 -4.14 -18.83
C SER A 111 11.78 -3.02 -19.81
N HIS A 112 11.25 -3.42 -20.97
CA HIS A 112 10.71 -2.47 -21.96
C HIS A 112 9.35 -1.95 -21.50
N LEU A 113 9.36 -0.86 -20.73
CA LEU A 113 8.14 -0.13 -20.37
C LEU A 113 8.10 1.20 -21.12
N SER A 114 7.13 1.36 -22.03
CA SER A 114 6.88 2.59 -22.78
C SER A 114 6.03 3.61 -22.01
N SER A 115 5.71 3.35 -20.73
CA SER A 115 4.85 4.21 -19.92
C SER A 115 5.62 5.29 -19.14
N LEU A 116 4.94 6.41 -18.86
CA LEU A 116 5.46 7.55 -18.09
C LEU A 116 5.99 7.13 -16.71
N SER A 117 7.01 7.85 -16.23
CA SER A 117 7.82 7.43 -15.08
C SER A 117 7.27 7.82 -13.72
N PHE A 118 6.39 8.83 -13.64
CA PHE A 118 5.86 9.33 -12.38
C PHE A 118 4.32 9.41 -12.38
N PRO A 119 3.67 9.00 -11.28
CA PRO A 119 4.23 8.25 -10.15
C PRO A 119 4.49 6.78 -10.53
N SER A 120 5.23 6.07 -9.67
CA SER A 120 5.41 4.62 -9.81
C SER A 120 4.09 3.90 -9.49
N GLU A 121 3.64 3.07 -10.43
CA GLU A 121 2.38 2.34 -10.30
C GLU A 121 2.44 1.28 -9.18
N HIS A 122 3.41 0.36 -9.25
CA HIS A 122 3.60 -0.68 -8.24
C HIS A 122 3.85 -0.10 -6.85
N THR A 123 4.60 1.00 -6.74
CA THR A 123 4.84 1.67 -5.46
C THR A 123 3.55 2.27 -4.90
N THR A 124 2.74 2.92 -5.75
CA THR A 124 1.47 3.52 -5.32
C THR A 124 0.50 2.45 -4.86
N GLN A 125 0.37 1.36 -5.62
CA GLN A 125 -0.50 0.23 -5.31
C GLN A 125 -0.06 -0.48 -4.02
N ALA A 126 1.23 -0.80 -3.88
CA ALA A 126 1.80 -1.39 -2.67
C ALA A 126 1.53 -0.54 -1.43
N ALA A 127 1.85 0.76 -1.49
CA ALA A 127 1.65 1.66 -0.35
C ALA A 127 0.18 1.74 0.05
N ALA A 128 -0.73 1.92 -0.91
CA ALA A 128 -2.15 2.03 -0.63
C ALA A 128 -2.73 0.74 -0.03
N ILE A 129 -2.43 -0.41 -0.62
CA ILE A 129 -3.06 -1.69 -0.26
C ILE A 129 -2.44 -2.26 1.02
N TYR A 130 -1.10 -2.31 1.14
CA TYR A 130 -0.47 -2.89 2.33
C TYR A 130 -0.75 -2.07 3.60
N LEU A 131 -0.72 -0.74 3.52
CA LEU A 131 -1.07 0.09 4.68
C LEU A 131 -2.53 -0.11 5.09
N THR A 132 -3.44 -0.23 4.12
CA THR A 132 -4.86 -0.47 4.41
C THR A 132 -5.05 -1.84 5.05
N ILE A 133 -4.47 -2.90 4.50
CA ILE A 133 -4.53 -4.25 5.09
C ILE A 133 -3.95 -4.25 6.50
N ALA A 134 -2.81 -3.58 6.74
CA ALA A 134 -2.20 -3.47 8.06
C ALA A 134 -3.13 -2.76 9.07
N MET A 135 -3.72 -1.62 8.68
CA MET A 135 -4.66 -0.88 9.54
C MET A 135 -5.93 -1.68 9.86
N LEU A 136 -6.49 -2.35 8.86
CA LEU A 136 -7.68 -3.20 9.02
C LEU A 136 -7.39 -4.45 9.84
N GLY A 137 -6.23 -5.08 9.62
CA GLY A 137 -5.76 -6.24 10.37
C GLY A 137 -5.51 -5.91 11.83
N TRP A 138 -4.86 -4.78 12.12
CA TRP A 138 -4.66 -4.29 13.49
C TRP A 138 -5.98 -4.03 14.20
N SER A 139 -6.90 -3.34 13.53
CA SER A 139 -8.25 -3.08 14.05
C SER A 139 -9.01 -4.37 14.33
N TRP A 140 -8.88 -5.37 13.45
CA TRP A 140 -9.49 -6.68 13.63
C TRP A 140 -8.89 -7.44 14.82
N ALA A 141 -7.56 -7.44 14.96
CA ALA A 141 -6.88 -8.07 16.09
C ALA A 141 -7.36 -7.48 17.42
N LEU A 142 -7.41 -6.16 17.54
CA LEU A 142 -7.91 -5.48 18.75
C LEU A 142 -9.35 -5.88 19.09
N LEU A 143 -10.22 -6.05 18.10
CA LEU A 143 -11.61 -6.48 18.32
C LEU A 143 -11.69 -7.93 18.81
N VAL A 144 -10.92 -8.83 18.20
CA VAL A 144 -10.87 -10.23 18.62
C VAL A 144 -10.34 -10.33 20.05
N PHE A 145 -9.26 -9.62 20.38
CA PHE A 145 -8.72 -9.58 21.75
C PHE A 145 -9.71 -8.98 22.75
N HIS A 146 -10.44 -7.92 22.39
CA HIS A 146 -11.44 -7.31 23.27
C HIS A 146 -12.65 -8.22 23.49
N TRP A 147 -13.08 -8.97 22.47
CA TRP A 147 -14.19 -9.93 22.58
C TRP A 147 -13.80 -11.22 23.31
N ALA A 148 -12.52 -11.61 23.28
CA ALA A 148 -12.02 -12.79 24.00
C ALA A 148 -11.84 -12.54 25.52
N ARG A 149 -11.61 -11.29 25.94
CA ARG A 149 -11.37 -10.93 27.36
C ARG A 149 -12.50 -11.28 28.34
N PRO A 150 -13.79 -11.03 28.05
CA PRO A 150 -14.88 -11.28 29.01
C PRO A 150 -15.00 -12.76 29.41
N LYS A 151 -14.70 -13.67 28.48
CA LYS A 151 -14.85 -15.12 28.71
C LYS A 151 -13.79 -15.68 29.66
N LEU A 152 -12.56 -15.16 29.59
CA LEU A 152 -11.45 -15.61 30.45
C LEU A 152 -11.61 -15.18 31.92
N ILE A 153 -12.36 -14.13 32.20
CA ILE A 153 -12.60 -13.64 33.57
C ILE A 153 -13.73 -14.43 34.24
N GLN A 154 -14.74 -14.84 33.47
CA GLN A 154 -15.87 -15.62 34.00
C GLN A 154 -15.51 -17.08 34.27
N ASP A 155 -14.57 -17.65 33.51
CA ASP A 155 -14.14 -19.05 33.65
C ASP A 155 -12.99 -19.26 34.67
N GLN A 156 -12.60 -18.23 35.44
CA GLN A 156 -11.65 -18.40 36.53
C GLN A 156 -12.36 -19.11 37.70
N PRO A 157 -12.03 -20.37 38.04
CA PRO A 157 -12.59 -21.01 39.23
C PRO A 157 -12.20 -20.17 40.44
N ALA A 158 -13.17 -19.92 41.33
CA ALA A 158 -13.00 -19.10 42.53
C ALA A 158 -11.92 -19.68 43.46
N LEU A 159 -10.66 -19.36 43.19
CA LEU A 159 -9.55 -19.69 44.06
C LEU A 159 -9.60 -18.73 45.26
N GLY A 160 -10.11 -19.24 46.37
CA GLY A 160 -9.90 -18.69 47.70
C GLY A 160 -10.83 -17.56 48.11
N ARG A 161 -12.06 -17.88 48.49
CA ARG A 161 -12.68 -17.18 49.62
C ARG A 161 -12.38 -18.01 50.87
N PRO A 162 -11.56 -17.55 51.83
CA PRO A 162 -11.41 -18.26 53.09
C PRO A 162 -12.78 -18.31 53.77
N ALA A 163 -13.17 -19.50 54.23
CA ALA A 163 -14.37 -19.68 55.03
C ALA A 163 -14.22 -18.82 56.30
N ALA A 164 -15.12 -17.85 56.47
CA ALA A 164 -15.25 -17.15 57.74
C ALA A 164 -15.66 -18.19 58.78
N GLY A 165 -14.79 -18.43 59.75
CA GLY A 165 -15.03 -19.28 60.91
C GLY A 165 -15.97 -18.63 61.91
#